data_AF-A0A1F5KEG6-F1
#
_entry.id   AF-A0A1F5KEG6-F1
#
_cell.length_a   1.000
_cell.length_b   1.000
_cell.length_c   1.000
_cell.angle_alpha   90.00
_cell.angle_beta   90.00
_cell.angle_gamma   90.00
#
_symmetry.space_group_name_H-M   'P 1'
#
loop_
_entity.id
_entity.type
_entity.pdbx_description
1 polymer ?
#
loop_
_entity_poly.entity_id
_entity_poly.type
_entity_poly.pdbx_seq_one_letter_code
_entity_poly.pdbx_strand_id
1 'polypeptide(L)' 'MIKFNKDQLRQLAEFSSNLSILFFGSSIGPIFYPIEKIDPFMVVLGVALTMGCLIESMLLLKGNKKE' A
#
# COMPACT_ATOMS: atom_id res chain seq x y z
N MET A 1 21.58 -10.58 -8.57
CA MET A 1 21.22 -9.37 -7.81
C MET A 1 20.66 -8.38 -8.82
N ILE A 2 19.33 -8.20 -8.88
CA ILE A 2 18.72 -7.30 -9.86
C ILE A 2 18.98 -5.87 -9.37
N LYS A 3 19.86 -5.13 -10.07
CA LYS A 3 20.16 -3.73 -9.78
C LYS A 3 19.08 -2.89 -10.47
N PHE A 4 18.08 -2.45 -9.71
CA PHE A 4 17.07 -1.52 -10.21
C PHE A 4 17.66 -0.12 -10.36
N ASN A 5 17.28 0.58 -11.43
CA ASN A 5 17.65 1.99 -11.62
C ASN A 5 16.94 2.88 -10.57
N LYS A 6 17.55 4.01 -10.18
CA LYS A 6 17.00 4.93 -9.15
C LYS A 6 15.60 5.43 -9.55
N ASP A 7 15.39 5.70 -10.84
CA ASP A 7 14.07 6.10 -11.36
C ASP A 7 13.03 4.99 -11.28
N GLN A 8 13.43 3.73 -11.51
CA GLN A 8 12.53 2.57 -11.41
C GLN A 8 12.13 2.30 -9.96
N LEU A 9 13.08 2.42 -9.02
CA LEU A 9 12.84 2.29 -7.58
C LEU A 9 11.88 3.38 -7.07
N ARG A 10 12.02 4.61 -7.57
CA ARG A 10 11.12 5.70 -7.24
C ARG A 10 9.72 5.49 -7.80
N GLN A 11 9.59 5.11 -9.07
CA GLN A 11 8.30 4.82 -9.69
C GLN A 11 7.59 3.64 -8.99
N LEU A 12 8.33 2.62 -8.60
CA LEU A 12 7.77 1.48 -7.85
C LEU A 12 7.30 1.89 -6.44
N ALA A 13 8.06 2.76 -5.75
CA ALA A 13 7.66 3.29 -4.46
C ALA A 13 6.40 4.17 -4.56
N GLU A 14 6.30 5.01 -5.60
CA GLU A 14 5.14 5.84 -5.89
C GLU A 14 3.91 4.96 -6.24
N PHE A 15 4.09 3.93 -7.06
CA PHE A 15 3.05 2.95 -7.38
C PHE A 15 2.54 2.23 -6.13
N SER A 16 3.44 1.70 -5.30
CA SER A 16 3.09 1.01 -4.05
C SER A 16 2.38 1.95 -3.06
N SER A 17 2.81 3.21 -2.98
CA SER A 17 2.15 4.22 -2.16
C SER A 17 0.71 4.46 -2.64
N ASN A 18 0.48 4.65 -3.94
CA ASN A 18 -0.86 4.83 -4.49
C ASN A 18 -1.74 3.60 -4.28
N LEU A 19 -1.17 2.40 -4.40
CA LEU A 19 -1.87 1.15 -4.15
C LEU A 19 -2.29 1.03 -2.68
N SER A 20 -1.45 1.48 -1.74
CA SER A 20 -1.80 1.52 -0.30
C SER A 20 -3.01 2.42 -0.03
N ILE A 21 -3.10 3.58 -0.70
CA ILE A 21 -4.23 4.51 -0.56
C ILE A 21 -5.52 3.88 -1.10
N LEU A 22 -5.44 3.14 -2.21
CA LEU A 22 -6.58 2.41 -2.77
C LEU A 22 -7.09 1.32 -1.82
N PHE A 23 -6.19 0.51 -1.26
CA PHE A 23 -6.57 -0.50 -0.27
C PHE A 23 -7.12 0.12 1.02
N PHE A 24 -6.60 1.27 1.42
CA PHE A 24 -7.15 2.00 2.55
C PHE A 24 -8.59 2.42 2.25
N GLY A 25 -8.80 3.15 1.16
CA GLY A 25 -10.13 3.62 0.73
C GLY A 25 -11.17 2.50 0.61
N SER A 26 -10.78 1.34 0.06
CA SER A 26 -11.68 0.18 -0.04
C SER A 26 -11.99 -0.49 1.31
N SER A 27 -11.11 -0.35 2.30
CA SER A 27 -11.31 -0.90 3.66
C SER A 27 -12.21 -0.01 4.53
N ILE A 28 -12.05 1.31 4.43
CA ILE A 28 -12.89 2.28 5.18
C ILE A 28 -14.23 2.56 4.50
N GLY A 29 -14.34 2.48 3.17
CA GLY A 29 -15.59 2.75 2.45
C GLY A 29 -16.81 2.01 3.03
N PRO A 30 -16.74 0.68 3.23
CA PRO A 30 -17.82 -0.10 3.84
C PRO A 30 -18.27 0.38 5.23
N ILE A 31 -17.41 1.06 6.00
CA ILE A 31 -17.74 1.59 7.34
C ILE A 31 -18.73 2.76 7.24
N PHE A 32 -18.67 3.54 6.16
CA PHE A 32 -19.49 4.74 5.96
C PHE A 32 -20.73 4.51 5.10
N TYR A 33 -20.81 3.38 4.39
CA TYR A 33 -22.01 2.98 3.64
C TYR A 33 -22.76 1.88 4.41
N PRO A 34 -24.09 1.93 4.51
CA PRO A 34 -24.88 0.87 5.13
C PRO A 34 -24.87 -0.37 4.22
N ILE A 35 -23.77 -1.10 4.20
CA ILE A 35 -23.66 -2.41 3.58
C ILE A 35 -24.12 -3.42 4.64
N GLU A 36 -25.21 -4.12 4.38
CA GLU A 36 -25.87 -5.02 5.34
C GLU A 36 -24.95 -6.15 5.89
N LYS A 37 -23.81 -6.40 5.24
CA LYS A 37 -22.81 -7.40 5.67
C LYS A 37 -21.40 -6.92 5.34
N ILE A 38 -20.81 -6.12 6.22
CA ILE A 38 -19.35 -5.91 6.20
C ILE A 38 -18.70 -7.18 6.73
N ASP A 39 -17.97 -7.90 5.88
CA ASP A 39 -17.15 -9.03 6.32
C ASP A 39 -15.92 -8.48 7.07
N PRO A 40 -15.77 -8.74 8.38
CA PRO A 40 -14.61 -8.28 9.14
C PRO A 40 -13.28 -8.78 8.55
N PHE A 41 -13.28 -9.94 7.88
CA PHE A 41 -12.11 -10.50 7.23
C PHE A 41 -11.61 -9.60 6.09
N MET A 42 -12.52 -9.06 5.26
CA MET A 42 -12.19 -8.15 4.16
C MET A 42 -11.54 -6.85 4.68
N VAL A 43 -12.05 -6.30 5.77
CA VAL A 43 -11.51 -5.07 6.40
C VAL A 43 -10.10 -5.33 6.94
N VAL A 44 -9.89 -6.43 7.67
CA VAL A 44 -8.58 -6.79 8.20
C VAL A 44 -7.57 -7.04 7.08
N LEU A 45 -7.99 -7.73 6.01
CA LEU A 45 -7.16 -7.99 4.84
C LEU A 45 -6.74 -6.69 4.15
N GLY A 46 -7.68 -5.78 3.92
CA GLY A 46 -7.40 -4.50 3.27
C GLY A 46 -6.48 -3.59 4.11
N VAL A 47 -6.63 -3.59 5.43
CA VAL A 47 -5.71 -2.90 6.35
C VAL A 47 -4.31 -3.53 6.32
N ALA A 48 -4.21 -4.86 6.30
CA ALA A 48 -2.92 -5.56 6.22
C ALA A 48 -2.20 -5.27 4.89
N LEU A 49 -2.91 -5.28 3.77
CA LEU A 49 -2.37 -4.93 2.45
C LEU A 49 -1.93 -3.46 2.38
N THR A 50 -2.72 -2.55 2.97
CA THR A 50 -2.36 -1.14 3.11
C THR A 50 -1.02 -0.98 3.84
N MET A 51 -0.89 -1.59 5.02
CA MET A 51 0.35 -1.54 5.79
C MET A 51 1.53 -2.18 5.05
N GLY A 52 1.32 -3.31 4.37
CA GLY A 52 2.34 -3.99 3.58
C GLY A 52 2.91 -3.09 2.47
N CYS A 53 2.03 -2.53 1.62
CA CYS A 53 2.42 -1.64 0.53
C CYS A 53 3.12 -0.35 1.03
N LEU A 54 2.69 0.17 2.19
CA LEU A 54 3.26 1.38 2.77
C LEU A 54 4.65 1.12 3.34
N ILE A 55 4.84 0.01 4.06
CA ILE A 55 6.17 -0.42 4.55
C ILE A 55 7.10 -0.69 3.37
N GLU A 56 6.64 -1.39 2.34
CA GLU A 56 7.44 -1.67 1.14
C GLU A 56 7.87 -0.37 0.45
N SER A 57 6.95 0.58 0.25
CA SER A 57 7.25 1.90 -0.31
C SER A 57 8.31 2.65 0.51
N MET A 58 8.19 2.65 1.84
CA MET A 58 9.17 3.26 2.74
C MET A 58 10.54 2.59 2.66
N LEU A 59 10.60 1.26 2.57
CA LEU A 59 11.86 0.51 2.44
C LEU A 59 12.55 0.80 1.10
N LEU A 60 11.79 0.86 0.00
CA LEU A 60 12.30 1.22 -1.32
C LEU A 60 12.85 2.67 -1.34
N LEU A 61 12.13 3.62 -0.73
CA LEU A 61 12.56 5.01 -0.59
C LEU A 61 13.81 5.16 0.30
N LYS A 62 13.87 4.42 1.41
CA LYS A 62 15.04 4.42 2.31
C LYS A 62 16.27 3.79 1.65
N GLY A 63 16.08 2.75 0.84
CA GLY A 63 17.14 2.15 0.02
C GLY A 63 17.70 3.11 -1.03
N ASN A 64 16.86 3.99 -1.57
CA ASN A 64 17.27 5.00 -2.54
C ASN A 64 18.05 6.19 -1.93
N LYS A 65 17.85 6.50 -0.63
CA LYS A 65 18.51 7.62 0.07
C LYS A 65 19.90 7.33 0.66
N LYS A 66 20.41 6.10 0.56
CA LYS A 66 21.67 5.67 1.20
C LYS A 66 22.96 5.98 0.40
N GLU A 67 22.90 6.85 -0.61
CA GLU A 67 24.08 7.46 -1.25
C GLU A 67 24.00 8.99 -1.15
#